data_AF-A0A660ZX84-F1
#
_entry.id   AF-A0A660ZX84-F1
#
_cell.length_a   1.000
_cell.length_b   1.000
_cell.length_c   1.000
_cell.angle_alpha   90.00
_cell.angle_beta   90.00
_cell.angle_gamma   90.00
#
_symmetry.space_group_name_H-M   'P 1'
#
loop_
_entity.id
_entity.type
_entity.pdbx_description
1 polymer ?
#
loop_
_entity_poly.entity_id
_entity_poly.type
_entity_poly.pdbx_seq_one_letter_code
_entity_poly.pdbx_strand_id
1 'polypeptide(L)'
;RNAARVPVRVNVDPQPVNGVVTIRLEIADGFHVNAHEPGDPGLTGLSLVLVGEGVELEVEYPAGTPLQAEFSENEILVYTGSVEFKAHVRKTGAAPGRPRLLLRWQACDDQVCLAPAEDVLPVLIGEE
;
A
#
# COMPACT_ATOMS: atom_id res chain seq x y z
N ARG A 1 -7.02 -23.82 -17.38
CA ARG A 1 -7.51 -22.49 -16.95
C ARG A 1 -6.42 -21.89 -16.06
N ASN A 2 -5.59 -21.01 -16.60
CA ASN A 2 -4.56 -20.35 -15.80
C ASN A 2 -5.26 -19.50 -14.74
N ALA A 3 -5.02 -19.79 -13.46
CA ALA A 3 -5.32 -18.84 -12.41
C ALA A 3 -4.58 -17.54 -12.76
N ALA A 4 -5.32 -16.45 -12.98
CA ALA A 4 -4.71 -15.14 -13.16
C ALA A 4 -3.81 -14.91 -11.94
N ARG A 5 -2.50 -14.79 -12.18
CA ARG A 5 -1.57 -14.43 -11.12
C ARG A 5 -2.00 -13.04 -10.65
N VAL A 6 -2.29 -12.90 -9.35
CA VAL A 6 -2.48 -11.58 -8.74
C VAL A 6 -1.20 -10.79 -9.04
N PRO A 7 -1.28 -9.63 -9.72
CA PRO A 7 -0.10 -8.93 -10.23
C PRO A 7 0.72 -8.26 -9.13
N VAL A 8 0.21 -8.25 -7.89
CA VAL A 8 0.88 -7.69 -6.72
C VAL A 8 0.91 -8.72 -5.62
N ARG A 9 2.08 -8.94 -5.02
CA ARG A 9 2.24 -9.70 -3.78
C ARG A 9 2.65 -8.75 -2.68
N VAL A 10 1.96 -8.85 -1.54
CA VAL A 10 2.24 -8.05 -0.34
C VAL A 10 3.11 -8.89 0.58
N ASN A 11 4.26 -8.36 0.97
CA ASN A 11 5.10 -8.89 2.03
C ASN A 11 5.16 -7.86 3.16
N VAL A 12 5.02 -8.32 4.40
CA VAL A 12 5.08 -7.46 5.58
C VAL A 12 6.13 -8.02 6.51
N ASP A 13 7.03 -7.16 6.96
CA ASP A 13 7.92 -7.45 8.08
C ASP A 13 7.34 -6.78 9.33
N PRO A 14 6.56 -7.49 10.15
CA PRO A 14 5.91 -6.91 11.30
C PRO A 14 6.92 -6.73 12.44
N GLN A 15 7.17 -5.47 12.80
CA GLN A 15 7.88 -5.12 14.01
C GLN A 15 6.87 -4.89 15.17
N PRO A 16 7.23 -5.19 16.43
CA PRO A 16 6.38 -4.87 17.59
C PRO A 16 6.09 -3.36 17.69
N VAL A 17 4.92 -2.99 18.20
CA VAL A 17 4.43 -1.60 18.31
C VAL A 17 5.30 -0.73 19.21
N ASN A 18 5.33 0.57 18.90
CA ASN A 18 6.49 1.49 19.02
C ASN A 18 7.58 1.19 17.99
N GLY A 19 7.15 0.75 16.80
CA GLY A 19 8.03 0.27 15.76
C GLY A 19 7.62 0.75 14.38
N VAL A 20 8.50 0.43 13.43
CA VAL A 20 8.33 0.69 12.01
C VAL A 20 7.89 -0.60 11.36
N VAL A 21 6.68 -0.64 10.80
CA VAL A 21 6.23 -1.74 9.95
C VAL A 21 6.72 -1.48 8.53
N THR A 22 7.54 -2.38 8.01
CA THR A 22 8.03 -2.29 6.63
C THR A 22 7.12 -3.13 5.74
N ILE A 23 6.54 -2.50 4.74
CA ILE A 23 5.64 -3.15 3.78
C ILE A 23 6.30 -3.12 2.41
N ARG A 24 6.37 -4.28 1.75
CA ARG A 24 6.92 -4.43 0.41
C ARG A 24 5.87 -4.99 -0.53
N LEU A 25 5.68 -4.32 -1.65
CA LEU A 25 4.89 -4.82 -2.78
C LEU A 25 5.84 -5.33 -3.85
N GLU A 26 5.70 -6.61 -4.22
CA GLU A 26 6.30 -7.16 -5.43
C GLU A 26 5.28 -7.07 -6.56
N ILE A 27 5.64 -6.38 -7.65
CA ILE A 27 4.76 -6.06 -8.77
C ILE A 27 5.25 -6.86 -9.97
N ALA A 28 4.35 -7.64 -10.57
CA ALA A 28 4.67 -8.47 -11.73
C ALA A 28 5.06 -7.63 -12.95
N ASP A 29 5.96 -8.16 -13.78
CA ASP A 29 6.34 -7.52 -15.03
C ASP A 29 5.12 -7.23 -15.91
N GLY A 30 5.12 -6.06 -16.55
CA GLY A 30 4.00 -5.56 -17.34
C GLY A 30 2.92 -4.85 -16.51
N PHE A 31 3.02 -4.84 -15.19
CA PHE A 31 2.12 -4.10 -14.31
C PHE A 31 2.84 -2.98 -13.57
N HIS A 32 2.05 -2.01 -13.13
CA HIS A 32 2.45 -0.98 -12.19
C HIS A 32 1.37 -0.77 -11.13
N VAL A 33 1.75 -0.17 -10.01
CA VAL A 33 0.82 0.28 -8.97
C VAL A 33 0.86 1.81 -8.93
N ASN A 34 -0.30 2.45 -8.89
CA ASN A 34 -0.39 3.89 -8.70
C ASN A 34 0.30 4.31 -7.40
N ALA A 35 1.12 5.37 -7.46
CA ALA A 35 1.76 5.94 -6.28
C ALA A 35 0.73 6.45 -5.27
N HIS A 36 1.16 6.79 -4.05
CA HIS A 36 0.26 7.35 -3.04
C HIS A 36 -0.49 8.58 -3.56
N GLU A 37 0.26 9.46 -4.23
CA GLU A 37 -0.26 10.62 -4.95
C GLU A 37 0.00 10.40 -6.44
N PRO A 38 -0.94 9.80 -7.19
CA PRO A 38 -0.70 9.46 -8.60
C PRO A 38 -0.72 10.68 -9.54
N GLY A 39 -1.14 11.85 -9.07
CA GLY A 39 -1.26 13.08 -9.85
C GLY A 39 -2.59 13.22 -10.61
N ASP A 40 -3.30 12.11 -10.86
CA ASP A 40 -4.62 12.10 -11.48
C ASP A 40 -5.72 11.73 -10.46
N PRO A 41 -6.75 12.57 -10.26
CA PRO A 41 -7.82 12.32 -9.29
C PRO A 41 -8.75 11.14 -9.66
N GLY A 42 -8.72 10.66 -10.90
CA GLY A 42 -9.45 9.47 -11.34
C GLY A 42 -8.78 8.16 -10.94
N LEU A 43 -7.53 8.20 -10.47
CA LEU A 43 -6.76 7.02 -10.09
C LEU A 43 -6.81 6.74 -8.58
N THR A 44 -6.88 5.46 -8.22
CA THR A 44 -6.75 5.04 -6.82
C THR A 44 -5.28 4.87 -6.49
N GLY A 45 -4.74 5.75 -5.65
CA GLY A 45 -3.37 5.66 -5.15
C GLY A 45 -3.17 4.58 -4.08
N LEU A 46 -1.92 4.19 -3.88
CA LEU A 46 -1.51 3.33 -2.76
C LEU A 46 -1.86 4.01 -1.43
N SER A 47 -2.55 3.30 -0.54
CA SER A 47 -2.91 3.85 0.77
C SER A 47 -2.89 2.80 1.87
N LEU A 48 -2.55 3.24 3.07
CA LEU A 48 -2.55 2.45 4.29
C LEU A 48 -3.31 3.24 5.36
N VAL A 49 -4.37 2.65 5.89
CA VAL A 49 -5.26 3.28 6.86
C VAL A 49 -5.29 2.47 8.14
N LEU A 50 -5.25 3.14 9.29
CA LEU A 50 -5.44 2.51 10.59
C LEU A 50 -6.93 2.38 10.92
N VAL A 51 -7.34 1.18 11.31
CA VAL A 51 -8.67 0.89 11.83
C VAL A 51 -8.52 0.45 13.28
N GLY A 52 -8.88 1.32 14.23
CA GLY A 52 -8.80 1.06 15.67
C GLY A 52 -8.67 2.34 16.48
N GLU A 53 -8.60 2.20 17.80
CA GLU A 53 -8.44 3.30 18.77
C GLU A 53 -7.12 3.16 19.54
N GLY A 54 -6.65 4.25 20.15
CA GLY A 54 -5.45 4.25 21.01
C GLY A 54 -4.14 4.02 20.27
N VAL A 55 -4.13 4.16 18.94
CA VAL A 55 -2.97 3.99 18.07
C VAL A 55 -3.00 5.10 17.01
N GLU A 56 -1.83 5.62 16.66
CA GLU A 56 -1.61 6.56 15.56
C GLU A 56 -0.78 5.89 14.46
N LEU A 57 -0.99 6.33 13.22
CA LEU A 57 -0.29 5.87 12.02
C LEU A 57 0.29 7.05 11.26
N GLU A 58 1.58 6.99 10.96
CA GLU A 58 2.27 7.86 10.02
C GLU A 58 2.92 6.98 8.95
N VAL A 59 2.81 7.35 7.67
CA VAL A 59 3.27 6.51 6.56
C VAL A 59 4.22 7.30 5.67
N GLU A 60 5.40 6.75 5.44
CA GLU A 60 6.43 7.29 4.56
C GLU A 60 6.35 6.59 3.20
N TYR A 61 5.61 7.17 2.26
CA TYR A 61 5.56 6.66 0.89
C TYR A 61 6.78 7.13 0.10
N PRO A 62 7.46 6.25 -0.66
CA PRO A 62 8.51 6.65 -1.57
C PRO A 62 7.94 7.49 -2.71
N ALA A 63 8.75 8.36 -3.29
CA ALA A 63 8.38 9.08 -4.50
C ALA A 63 8.04 8.10 -5.63
N GLY A 64 6.92 8.33 -6.32
CA GLY A 64 6.58 7.60 -7.52
C GLY A 64 7.47 7.97 -8.69
N THR A 65 7.54 7.08 -9.67
CA THR A 65 8.22 7.35 -10.95
C THR A 65 7.18 7.83 -11.98
N PRO A 66 7.47 8.88 -12.76
CA PRO A 66 6.58 9.31 -13.83
C PRO A 66 6.43 8.22 -14.91
N LEU A 67 5.19 8.03 -15.34
CA LEU A 67 4.81 7.15 -16.44
C LEU A 67 3.73 7.83 -17.29
N GLN A 68 3.96 7.88 -18.60
CA GLN A 68 2.91 8.20 -19.56
C GLN A 68 2.21 6.88 -19.96
N ALA A 69 1.12 6.55 -19.28
CA ALA A 69 0.32 5.37 -19.62
C ALA A 69 -0.63 5.67 -20.78
N GLU A 70 -0.93 4.68 -21.64
CA GLU A 70 -1.79 4.90 -22.81
C GLU A 70 -3.24 5.27 -22.43
N PHE A 71 -3.69 4.80 -21.26
CA PHE A 71 -5.02 5.09 -20.74
C PHE A 71 -5.15 6.44 -20.03
N SER A 72 -4.05 7.17 -19.84
CA SER A 72 -4.02 8.43 -19.09
C SER A 72 -3.65 9.60 -20.00
N GLU A 73 -4.43 10.68 -19.93
CA GLU A 73 -4.11 11.92 -20.65
C GLU A 73 -2.95 12.68 -19.97
N ASN A 74 -2.75 12.47 -18.67
CA ASN A 74 -1.68 13.09 -17.89
C ASN A 74 -0.57 12.09 -17.57
N GLU A 75 0.64 12.61 -17.32
CA GLU A 75 1.70 11.82 -16.69
C GLU A 75 1.26 11.44 -15.27
N ILE A 76 1.42 10.16 -14.93
CA ILE A 76 1.02 9.61 -13.63
C ILE A 76 2.24 9.12 -12.87
N LEU A 77 2.16 9.12 -11.54
CA LEU A 77 3.21 8.59 -10.68
C LEU A 77 2.92 7.14 -10.29
N VAL A 78 3.89 6.25 -10.49
CA VAL A 78 3.70 4.80 -10.33
C VAL A 78 4.89 4.12 -9.65
N TYR A 79 4.68 2.87 -9.24
CA TYR A 79 5.70 1.92 -8.80
C TYR A 79 5.73 0.70 -9.72
N THR A 80 6.92 0.18 -10.00
CA THR A 80 7.15 -1.04 -10.80
C THR A 80 8.16 -1.96 -10.11
N GLY A 81 8.13 -3.26 -10.42
CA GLY A 81 9.05 -4.26 -9.89
C GLY A 81 8.91 -4.52 -8.39
N SER A 82 9.44 -3.63 -7.54
CA SER A 82 9.29 -3.68 -6.09
C SER A 82 9.24 -2.29 -5.49
N VAL A 83 8.33 -2.06 -4.57
CA VAL A 83 8.28 -0.84 -3.76
C VAL A 83 8.20 -1.21 -2.28
N GLU A 84 8.98 -0.49 -1.47
CA GLU A 84 9.01 -0.63 -0.02
C GLU A 84 8.67 0.72 0.62
N PHE A 85 7.81 0.70 1.63
CA PHE A 85 7.42 1.88 2.39
C PHE A 85 7.25 1.54 3.87
N LYS A 86 7.34 2.58 4.70
CA LYS A 86 7.37 2.44 6.16
C LYS A 86 6.12 3.00 6.78
N ALA A 87 5.55 2.25 7.71
CA ALA A 87 4.43 2.67 8.54
C ALA A 87 4.88 2.75 10.00
N HIS A 88 4.89 3.95 10.55
CA HIS A 88 5.21 4.23 11.93
C HIS A 88 3.94 4.10 12.76
N VAL A 89 3.91 3.09 13.62
CA VAL A 89 2.74 2.78 14.45
C VAL A 89 3.05 3.07 15.92
N ARG A 90 2.34 4.03 16.48
CA ARG A 90 2.56 4.50 17.86
C ARG A 90 1.33 4.27 18.71
N LYS A 91 1.49 3.65 19.88
CA LYS A 91 0.40 3.55 20.86
C LYS A 91 0.24 4.90 21.56
N THR A 92 -0.97 5.43 21.59
CA THR A 92 -1.29 6.73 22.22
C THR A 92 -2.20 6.60 23.44
N GLY A 93 -2.73 5.41 23.70
CA GLY A 93 -3.54 5.16 24.89
C GLY A 93 -3.92 3.70 25.02
N ALA A 94 -5.01 3.45 25.74
CA ALA A 94 -5.66 2.15 25.71
C ALA A 94 -6.10 1.86 24.27
N ALA A 95 -5.68 0.73 23.72
CA ALA A 95 -6.10 0.25 22.40
C ALA A 95 -7.07 -0.92 22.61
N PRO A 96 -8.33 -0.67 22.99
CA PRO A 96 -9.31 -1.73 23.17
C PRO A 96 -9.52 -2.46 21.84
N GLY A 97 -9.50 -3.79 21.87
CA GLY A 97 -9.63 -4.62 20.67
C GLY A 97 -8.30 -4.91 19.97
N ARG A 98 -8.35 -5.08 18.65
CA ARG A 98 -7.18 -5.40 17.81
C ARG A 98 -7.13 -4.43 16.64
N PRO A 99 -6.35 -3.33 16.74
CA PRO A 99 -6.13 -2.43 15.62
C PRO A 99 -5.58 -3.17 14.41
N ARG A 100 -5.95 -2.71 13.21
CA ARG A 100 -5.54 -3.30 11.93
C ARG A 100 -5.14 -2.20 10.96
N LEU A 101 -4.23 -2.52 10.05
CA LEU A 101 -3.92 -1.66 8.92
C LEU A 101 -4.66 -2.19 7.70
N LEU A 102 -5.41 -1.32 7.03
CA LEU A 102 -6.04 -1.61 5.75
C LEU A 102 -5.14 -1.05 4.65
N LEU A 103 -4.49 -1.94 3.93
CA LEU A 103 -3.68 -1.63 2.75
C LEU A 103 -4.58 -1.68 1.53
N ARG A 104 -4.58 -0.64 0.71
CA ARG A 104 -5.32 -0.58 -0.55
C ARG A 104 -4.42 -0.10 -1.69
N TRP A 105 -4.55 -0.74 -2.84
CA TRP A 105 -3.80 -0.38 -4.04
C TRP A 105 -4.61 -0.65 -5.30
N GLN A 106 -4.15 -0.11 -6.41
CA GLN A 106 -4.68 -0.41 -7.74
C GLN A 106 -3.51 -0.72 -8.66
N ALA A 107 -3.56 -1.91 -9.27
CA ALA A 107 -2.62 -2.31 -10.31
C ALA A 107 -3.21 -2.02 -11.68
N CYS A 108 -2.38 -1.53 -12.60
CA CYS A 108 -2.73 -1.29 -13.98
C CYS A 108 -1.66 -1.92 -14.89
N ASP A 109 -2.05 -2.39 -16.07
CA ASP A 109 -1.11 -2.65 -17.17
C ASP A 109 -0.99 -1.39 -18.04
N ASP A 110 -0.49 -1.49 -19.27
CA ASP A 110 -0.39 -0.36 -20.19
C ASP A 110 -1.73 0.12 -20.74
N GLN A 111 -2.78 -0.71 -20.69
CA GLN A 111 -4.07 -0.45 -21.32
C GLN A 111 -5.18 -0.12 -20.34
N VAL A 112 -5.20 -0.77 -19.18
CA VAL A 112 -6.29 -0.68 -18.21
C VAL A 112 -5.82 -0.80 -16.77
N CYS A 113 -6.57 -0.17 -15.88
CA CYS A 113 -6.49 -0.44 -14.45
C CYS A 113 -7.43 -1.57 -14.06
N LEU A 114 -6.93 -2.46 -13.20
CA LEU A 114 -7.73 -3.49 -12.56
C LEU A 114 -8.60 -2.88 -11.46
N ALA A 115 -9.54 -3.68 -10.94
CA ALA A 115 -10.28 -3.33 -9.74
C ALA A 115 -9.30 -3.10 -8.57
N PRO A 116 -9.54 -2.11 -7.70
CA PRO A 116 -8.75 -1.92 -6.49
C PRO A 116 -8.72 -3.20 -5.65
N ALA A 117 -7.56 -3.48 -5.08
CA ALA A 117 -7.33 -4.61 -4.18
C ALA A 117 -7.01 -4.09 -2.78
N GLU A 118 -7.35 -4.91 -1.78
CA GLU A 118 -7.17 -4.59 -0.38
C GLU A 118 -6.58 -5.80 0.37
N ASP A 119 -5.78 -5.52 1.39
CA ASP A 119 -5.27 -6.51 2.35
C ASP A 119 -5.31 -5.95 3.77
N VAL A 120 -5.51 -6.83 4.73
CA VAL A 120 -5.63 -6.47 6.15
C VAL A 120 -4.40 -6.95 6.88
N LEU A 121 -3.55 -6.00 7.29
CA LEU A 121 -2.31 -6.29 7.98
C LEU A 121 -2.51 -6.21 9.50
N PRO A 122 -2.03 -7.19 10.27
CA PRO A 122 -2.13 -7.16 11.72
C PRO A 122 -1.20 -6.08 12.30
N VAL A 123 -1.67 -5.38 13.33
CA VAL A 123 -0.83 -4.53 14.18
C VAL A 123 -0.40 -5.36 15.40
N LEU A 124 0.90 -5.61 15.56
CA LEU A 124 1.43 -6.35 16.71
C LEU A 124 1.68 -5.41 17.89
N ILE A 125 0.64 -5.14 18.69
CA ILE A 125 0.78 -4.33 19.91
C ILE A 125 1.58 -5.10 20.95
N GLY A 126 2.81 -4.65 21.24
CA GLY A 126 3.58 -5.13 22.38
C GLY A 126 2.85 -4.78 23.67
N GLU A 127 2.71 -5.77 24.56
CA GLU A 127 2.42 -5.49 25.97
C GLU A 127 3.71 -4.89 26.58
N GLU A 128 3.58 -3.75 27.26
CA GLU A 128 4.70 -3.17 28.03
C GLU A 128 5.13 -4.10 29.17
#